data_AF-A0A0D2ZZV7-F1
#
_entry.id   AF-A0A0D2ZZV7-F1
#
_cell.length_a   1.000
_cell.length_b   1.000
_cell.length_c   1.000
_cell.angle_alpha   90.00
_cell.angle_beta   90.00
_cell.angle_gamma   90.00
#
_symmetry.space_group_name_H-M   'P 1'
#
loop_
_entity.id
_entity.type
_entity.pdbx_description
1 polymer ?
#
loop_
_entity_poly.entity_id
_entity_poly.type
_entity_poly.pdbx_seq_one_letter_code
_entity_poly.pdbx_strand_id
1 'polypeptide(L)' 'MYSALDWGHPTFTHFPTDKQVLWFRQFAQEFNWNSDETLFIYHHFVHKVMDNYGKQIHEWKKKWEINK' A
#
# COMPACT_ATOMS: atom_id res chain seq x y z
N MET A 1 -13.18 9.90 8.56
CA MET A 1 -11.99 9.07 8.29
C MET A 1 -11.67 9.25 6.82
N TYR A 2 -10.68 10.09 6.49
CA TYR A 2 -10.27 10.26 5.09
C TYR A 2 -9.46 9.02 4.69
N SER A 3 -10.12 8.04 4.06
CA SER A 3 -9.38 7.02 3.34
C SER A 3 -8.67 7.72 2.18
N ALA A 4 -7.35 7.61 2.08
CA ALA A 4 -6.60 8.07 0.89
C ALA A 4 -7.07 7.39 -0.42
N LEU A 5 -7.94 6.40 -0.29
CA LEU A 5 -8.79 5.81 -1.31
C LEU A 5 -10.02 6.69 -1.53
N ASP A 6 -9.91 7.72 -2.38
CA ASP A 6 -11.10 8.43 -2.89
C ASP A 6 -11.94 7.52 -3.81
N TRP A 7 -11.33 6.43 -4.33
CA TRP A 7 -11.95 5.39 -5.15
C TRP A 7 -11.29 4.03 -4.88
N GLY A 8 -12.02 2.94 -5.06
CA GLY A 8 -11.45 1.58 -5.05
C GLY A 8 -10.56 1.33 -6.26
N HIS A 9 -9.25 1.13 -6.04
CA HIS A 9 -8.30 0.80 -7.10
C HIS A 9 -8.17 -0.73 -7.26
N PRO A 10 -8.05 -1.29 -8.48
CA PRO A 10 -7.93 -2.74 -8.66
C PRO A 10 -6.66 -3.33 -8.02
N THR A 11 -5.55 -2.61 -8.07
CA THR A 11 -4.25 -2.99 -7.49
C THR A 11 -3.53 -1.76 -6.96
N PHE A 12 -2.51 -1.96 -6.13
CA PHE A 12 -1.65 -0.87 -5.65
C PHE A 12 -0.92 -0.13 -6.78
N THR A 13 -0.61 -0.77 -7.91
CA THR A 13 0.02 -0.08 -9.05
C THR A 13 -0.89 0.95 -9.72
N HIS A 14 -2.22 0.84 -9.55
CA HIS A 14 -3.17 1.84 -10.02
C HIS A 14 -3.33 3.03 -9.06
N PHE A 15 -2.66 3.00 -7.89
CA PHE A 15 -2.64 4.15 -6.99
C PHE A 15 -1.80 5.28 -7.59
N PRO A 16 -2.22 6.55 -7.45
CA PRO A 16 -1.39 7.67 -7.85
C PRO A 16 0.02 7.61 -7.27
N THR A 17 1.05 7.85 -8.09
CA THR A 17 2.46 7.71 -7.69
C THR A 17 2.83 8.58 -6.49
N ASP A 18 2.27 9.78 -6.41
CA ASP A 18 2.41 10.69 -5.26
C ASP A 18 1.90 10.07 -3.96
N LYS A 19 0.75 9.37 -4.00
CA LYS A 19 0.21 8.63 -2.85
C LYS A 19 1.07 7.42 -2.49
N GLN A 20 1.60 6.68 -3.47
CA GLN A 20 2.54 5.57 -3.22
C GLN A 20 3.81 6.07 -2.51
N VAL A 21 4.37 7.19 -2.97
CA VAL A 21 5.57 7.81 -2.38
C VAL A 21 5.27 8.37 -0.99
N LEU A 22 4.09 8.96 -0.78
CA LEU A 22 3.67 9.44 0.54
C LEU A 22 3.64 8.30 1.56
N TRP A 23 3.06 7.16 1.21
CA TRP A 23 3.02 5.99 2.08
C TRP A 23 4.42 5.46 2.39
N PHE A 24 5.31 5.43 1.41
CA PHE A 24 6.69 5.06 1.64
C PHE A 24 7.39 6.03 2.62
N ARG A 25 7.19 7.34 2.45
CA ARG A 25 7.75 8.35 3.35
C ARG A 25 7.25 8.17 4.79
N GLN A 26 5.95 7.92 4.97
CA GLN A 26 5.38 7.66 6.29
C GLN A 26 5.96 6.39 6.92
N PHE A 27 6.09 5.31 6.14
CA PHE A 27 6.75 4.09 6.59
C PHE A 27 8.21 4.35 6.99
N ALA A 28 8.96 5.08 6.17
CA ALA A 28 10.37 5.36 6.39
C ALA A 28 10.65 6.29 7.57
N GLN A 29 9.70 7.14 7.96
CA GLN A 29 9.86 8.10 9.06
C GLN A 29 10.18 7.44 10.40
N GLU A 30 9.78 6.19 10.60
CA GLU A 30 10.00 5.47 11.86
C GLU A 30 11.38 4.83 11.97
N PHE A 31 12.20 4.90 10.91
CA PHE A 31 13.47 4.20 10.83
C PHE A 31 14.63 5.14 10.53
N ASN A 32 15.78 4.87 11.15
CA ASN A 32 17.02 5.59 10.88
C ASN A 32 17.99 4.63 10.16
N TRP A 33 17.85 4.50 8.84
CA TRP A 33 18.68 3.63 7.99
C TRP A 33 19.66 4.41 7.12
N ASN A 34 20.66 3.71 6.55
CA ASN A 34 21.59 4.31 5.60
C ASN A 34 20.85 4.70 4.31
N SER A 35 21.06 5.92 3.82
CA SER A 35 20.48 6.41 2.56
C SER A 35 20.76 5.49 1.38
N ASP A 36 21.89 4.79 1.36
CA ASP A 36 22.27 3.85 0.30
C ASP A 36 21.31 2.66 0.18
N GLU A 37 20.61 2.32 1.27
CA GLU A 37 19.64 1.22 1.31
C GLU A 37 18.24 1.66 0.88
N THR A 38 18.00 2.96 0.68
CA THR A 38 16.66 3.52 0.43
C THR A 38 15.97 2.85 -0.76
N LEU A 39 16.69 2.61 -1.86
CA LEU A 39 16.12 1.97 -3.05
C LEU A 39 15.76 0.51 -2.79
N PHE A 40 16.63 -0.22 -2.08
CA PHE A 40 16.40 -1.60 -1.70
C PHE A 40 15.16 -1.74 -0.80
N ILE A 41 15.03 -0.84 0.18
CA ILE A 41 13.91 -0.80 1.12
C ILE A 41 12.63 -0.39 0.40
N TYR A 42 12.69 0.58 -0.52
CA TYR A 42 11.56 0.99 -1.34
C TYR A 42 10.99 -0.17 -2.17
N HIS A 43 11.84 -0.97 -2.82
CA HIS A 43 11.39 -2.13 -3.57
C HIS A 43 10.70 -3.18 -2.67
N HIS A 44 11.27 -3.46 -1.50
CA HIS A 44 10.66 -4.37 -0.52
C HIS A 44 9.32 -3.85 -0.02
N PHE A 45 9.25 -2.56 0.27
CA PHE A 45 8.04 -1.89 0.69
C PHE A 45 6.93 -2.03 -0.37
N VAL A 46 7.22 -1.71 -1.63
CA VAL A 46 6.25 -1.81 -2.73
C VAL A 46 5.70 -3.23 -2.86
N HIS A 47 6.56 -4.25 -2.85
CA HIS A 47 6.14 -5.65 -2.89
C HIS A 47 5.20 -6.01 -1.73
N LYS A 48 5.55 -5.62 -0.50
CA LYS A 48 4.73 -5.91 0.69
C LYS A 48 3.38 -5.20 0.66
N VAL A 49 3.35 -3.94 0.21
CA VAL A 49 2.10 -3.18 0.11
C VAL A 49 1.19 -3.76 -0.97
N MET A 50 1.74 -4.17 -2.12
CA MET A 50 0.99 -4.85 -3.18
C MET A 50 0.31 -6.13 -2.67
N ASP A 51 1.08 -7.00 -2.00
CA ASP A 51 0.57 -8.24 -1.41
C ASP A 51 -0.53 -7.99 -0.36
N ASN A 52 -0.28 -7.05 0.56
CA ASN A 52 -1.24 -6.71 1.61
C ASN A 52 -2.54 -6.13 1.03
N TYR A 53 -2.43 -5.21 0.06
CA TYR A 53 -3.58 -4.64 -0.62
C TYR A 53 -4.45 -5.71 -1.27
N GLY A 54 -3.83 -6.60 -2.06
CA GLY A 54 -4.54 -7.70 -2.73
C GLY A 54 -5.27 -8.61 -1.76
N LYS A 55 -4.62 -9.00 -0.66
CA LYS A 55 -5.22 -9.82 0.41
C LYS A 55 -6.40 -9.11 1.07
N GLN A 56 -6.28 -7.83 1.41
CA GLN A 56 -7.37 -7.08 2.04
C GLN A 56 -8.58 -6.94 1.12
N ILE A 57 -8.38 -6.63 -0.16
CA ILE A 57 -9.48 -6.55 -1.15
C ILE A 57 -10.15 -7.92 -1.32
N HIS A 58 -9.38 -9.00 -1.36
CA HIS A 58 -9.93 -10.36 -1.46
C HIS A 58 -10.81 -10.71 -0.25
N GLU A 59 -10.31 -10.49 0.97
CA GLU A 59 -11.07 -10.76 2.19
C GLU A 59 -12.30 -9.85 2.33
N TRP A 60 -12.21 -8.60 1.89
CA TRP A 60 -13.36 -7.69 1.84
C TRP A 60 -14.44 -8.20 0.87
N LYS A 61 -14.06 -8.65 -0.34
CA LYS A 61 -15.00 -9.23 -1.32
C LYS A 61 -15.72 -10.47 -0.76
N LYS A 62 -15.00 -11.37 -0.10
CA LYS A 62 -15.60 -12.54 0.57
C LYS A 62 -16.65 -12.14 1.59
N LYS A 63 -16.34 -11.17 2.46
CA LYS A 63 -17.29 -10.67 3.47
C LYS A 63 -18.50 -10.01 2.83
N TRP A 64 -18.32 -9.30 1.72
CA TRP A 64 -19.41 -8.69 0.98
C TRP A 64 -20.35 -9.73 0.37
N GLU A 65 -19.80 -10.77 -0.27
CA GLU A 65 -20.59 -11.85 -0.87
C GLU A 65 -21.41 -12.65 0.15
N ILE A 66 -20.87 -12.87 1.36
CA ILE A 66 -21.58 -13.57 2.45
C ILE A 66 -22.78 -12.76 2.96
N ASN A 67 -22.67 -11.42 2.99
CA ASN A 67 -23.70 -10.53 3.53
C ASN A 67 -24.69 -10.01 2.46
N LYS A 68 -24.61 -10.53 1.23
CA LYS A 68 -25.53 -10.19 0.13
C LYS A 68 -26.86 -10.91 0.30
#